data_AF-A0A931YVN0-F1
#
_entry.id   AF-A0A931YVN0-F1
#
_cell.length_a   1.000
_cell.length_b   1.000
_cell.length_c   1.000
_cell.angle_alpha   90.00
_cell.angle_beta   90.00
_cell.angle_gamma   90.00
#
_symmetry.space_group_name_H-M   'P 1'
#
loop_
_entity.id
_entity.type
_entity.pdbx_description
1 polymer ?
#
loop_
_entity_poly.entity_id
_entity_poly.type
_entity_poly.pdbx_seq_one_letter_code
_entity_poly.pdbx_strand_id
1 'polypeptide(L)'
;MTRVHPLTREEAPAEAHPLYDANVKAYGQVLNSTPIWAYRPTIQLGVKALADGIQQSGLISESLVPNFINMKTYFRRRFAMGSVIPGI
;
A
#
# COMPACT_ATOMS: atom_id res chain seq x y z
N MET A 1 16.79 12.73 -13.90
CA MET A 1 16.12 12.69 -12.58
C MET A 1 16.90 11.75 -11.68
N THR A 2 17.38 12.22 -10.53
CA THR A 2 18.07 11.37 -9.55
C THR A 2 17.05 10.44 -8.89
N ARG A 3 17.27 9.13 -8.99
CA ARG A 3 16.40 8.13 -8.37
C ARG A 3 16.61 8.20 -6.84
N VAL A 4 15.53 8.46 -6.11
CA VAL A 4 15.57 8.44 -4.63
C VAL A 4 15.85 7.01 -4.18
N HIS A 5 16.81 6.84 -3.29
CA HIS A 5 17.15 5.53 -2.73
C HIS A 5 15.98 5.01 -1.86
N PRO A 6 15.53 3.76 -2.00
CA PRO A 6 14.50 3.24 -1.11
C PRO A 6 15.08 2.99 0.29
N LEU A 7 14.49 3.57 1.34
CA LEU A 7 14.90 3.29 2.72
C LEU A 7 14.55 1.84 3.11
N THR A 8 15.49 1.15 3.73
CA THR A 8 15.17 -0.11 4.44
C THR A 8 14.41 0.19 5.74
N ARG A 9 13.91 -0.87 6.39
CA ARG A 9 13.22 -0.72 7.69
C ARG A 9 14.16 -0.12 8.73
N GLU A 10 15.44 -0.52 8.71
CA GLU A 10 16.47 -0.12 9.67
C GLU A 10 16.92 1.33 9.46
N GLU A 11 16.94 1.80 8.22
CA GLU A 11 17.28 3.17 7.85
C GLU A 11 16.12 4.15 8.07
N ALA A 12 14.89 3.63 8.11
CA ALA A 12 13.69 4.43 8.27
C ALA A 12 13.52 4.94 9.71
N PRO A 13 12.89 6.12 9.90
CA PRO A 13 12.45 6.58 11.22
C PRO A 13 11.61 5.52 11.93
N ALA A 14 11.72 5.44 13.26
CA ALA A 14 10.99 4.44 14.06
C ALA A 14 9.47 4.47 13.82
N GLU A 15 8.90 5.66 13.56
CA GLU A 15 7.49 5.85 13.22
C GLU A 15 7.04 5.12 11.95
N ALA A 16 7.96 4.84 11.03
CA ALA A 16 7.68 4.14 9.79
C ALA A 16 7.76 2.61 9.94
N HIS A 17 8.41 2.07 10.98
CA HIS A 17 8.59 0.62 11.16
C HIS A 17 7.27 -0.16 11.19
N PRO A 18 6.19 0.32 11.86
CA PRO A 18 4.90 -0.36 11.84
C PRO A 18 4.32 -0.53 10.43
N LEU A 19 4.66 0.35 9.49
CA LEU A 19 4.21 0.25 8.10
C LEU A 19 4.86 -0.95 7.38
N TYR A 20 6.16 -1.17 7.61
CA TYR A 20 6.87 -2.33 7.06
C TYR A 20 6.30 -3.61 7.63
N ASP A 21 6.11 -3.66 8.95
CA ASP A 21 5.60 -4.83 9.66
C ASP A 21 4.16 -5.15 9.25
N ALA A 22 3.32 -4.13 9.07
CA ALA A 22 1.95 -4.28 8.58
C ALA A 22 1.90 -4.82 7.15
N ASN A 23 2.82 -4.39 6.27
CA ASN A 23 2.89 -4.90 4.90
C ASN A 23 3.34 -6.35 4.85
N VAL A 24 4.35 -6.73 5.63
CA VAL A 24 4.77 -8.14 5.75
C VAL A 24 3.64 -8.99 6.31
N LYS A 25 2.94 -8.52 7.36
CA LYS A 25 1.80 -9.24 7.93
C LYS A 25 0.64 -9.41 6.95
N ALA A 26 0.33 -8.38 6.15
CA ALA A 26 -0.83 -8.39 5.26
C ALA A 26 -0.55 -9.06 3.90
N TYR A 27 0.68 -8.96 3.38
CA TYR A 27 1.03 -9.37 2.01
C TYR A 27 2.20 -10.34 1.92
N GLY A 28 2.84 -10.70 3.04
CA GLY A 28 4.05 -11.53 3.07
C GLY A 28 5.31 -10.83 2.57
N GLN A 29 5.23 -9.54 2.22
CA GLN A 29 6.34 -8.75 1.68
C GLN A 29 6.15 -7.26 1.94
N VAL A 30 7.25 -6.51 1.89
CA VAL A 30 7.22 -5.05 1.91
C VAL A 30 6.80 -4.55 0.53
N LEU A 31 5.79 -3.67 0.48
CA LEU A 31 5.35 -3.07 -0.78
C LEU A 31 6.36 -2.05 -1.30
N ASN A 32 6.52 -1.94 -2.62
CA ASN A 32 7.46 -1.00 -3.26
C ASN A 32 7.26 0.47 -2.87
N SER A 33 6.06 0.84 -2.41
CA SER A 33 5.75 2.20 -1.95
C SER A 33 6.17 2.46 -0.50
N THR A 34 6.36 1.42 0.31
CA THR A 34 6.74 1.53 1.74
C THR A 34 8.02 2.35 1.95
N PRO A 35 9.10 2.09 1.19
CA PRO A 35 10.35 2.85 1.32
C PRO A 35 10.20 4.33 0.96
N ILE A 36 9.22 4.66 0.11
CA ILE A 36 8.95 6.05 -0.26
C ILE A 36 8.15 6.75 0.84
N TRP A 37 7.15 6.07 1.41
CA TRP A 37 6.40 6.58 2.55
C TRP A 37 7.27 6.75 3.80
N ALA A 38 8.29 5.92 3.96
CA ALA A 38 9.24 6.00 5.07
C ALA A 38 9.99 7.35 5.14
N TYR A 39 10.15 8.06 4.02
CA TYR A 39 10.72 9.41 4.03
C TYR A 39 9.81 10.45 4.69
N ARG A 40 8.50 10.20 4.74
CA ARG A 40 7.47 11.15 5.23
C ARG A 40 6.38 10.40 6.02
N PRO A 41 6.74 9.83 7.19
CA PRO A 41 5.81 9.02 7.98
C PRO A 41 4.57 9.80 8.41
N THR A 42 4.71 11.08 8.74
CA THR A 42 3.59 11.95 9.13
C THR A 42 2.54 12.12 8.02
N ILE A 43 2.98 12.23 6.76
CA ILE A 43 2.06 12.31 5.60
C ILE A 43 1.34 10.97 5.44
N GLN A 44 2.06 9.85 5.57
CA GLN A 44 1.45 8.52 5.48
C GLN A 44 0.38 8.33 6.56
N LEU A 45 0.64 8.77 7.79
CA LEU A 45 -0.31 8.72 8.90
C LEU A 45 -1.55 9.57 8.61
N GLY A 46 -1.37 10.78 8.08
CA GLY A 46 -2.47 11.66 7.70
C GLY A 46 -3.35 11.05 6.58
N VAL A 47 -2.73 10.47 5.56
CA VAL A 47 -3.44 9.77 4.47
C VAL A 47 -4.22 8.57 5.02
N LYS A 48 -3.62 7.82 5.96
CA LYS A 48 -4.31 6.69 6.60
C LYS A 48 -5.52 7.17 7.42
N ALA A 49 -5.35 8.21 8.25
CA ALA A 49 -6.43 8.75 9.05
C ALA A 49 -7.59 9.26 8.18
N LEU A 50 -7.28 9.89 7.04
CA LEU A 50 -8.28 10.31 6.06
C LEU A 50 -9.02 9.11 5.46
N ALA A 51 -8.29 8.06 5.04
CA ALA A 51 -8.90 6.86 4.49
C ALA A 51 -9.81 6.15 5.51
N ASP A 52 -9.37 6.05 6.76
CA ASP A 52 -10.15 5.48 7.87
C ASP A 52 -11.42 6.32 8.12
N GLY A 53 -11.32 7.65 8.11
CA GLY A 53 -12.45 8.56 8.26
C GLY A 53 -13.48 8.43 7.13
N ILE A 54 -13.03 8.30 5.87
CA ILE A 54 -13.91 8.03 4.73
C ILE A 54 -14.60 6.67 4.92
N GLN A 55 -13.88 5.64 5.36
CA GLN A 55 -14.46 4.33 5.60
C GLN A 55 -15.52 4.34 6.72
N GLN A 56 -15.31 5.13 7.77
CA GLN A 56 -16.24 5.27 8.90
C GLN A 56 -17.45 6.16 8.58
N SER A 57 -17.34 7.03 7.57
CA SER A 57 -18.38 8.02 7.24
C SER A 57 -19.71 7.40 6.78
N GLY A 58 -19.72 6.12 6.37
CA GLY A 58 -20.89 5.46 5.80
C GLY A 58 -21.33 6.00 4.43
N LEU A 59 -20.57 6.94 3.85
CA LEU A 59 -20.88 7.57 2.55
C LEU A 59 -20.67 6.62 1.37
N ILE A 60 -19.89 5.55 1.56
CA ILE A 60 -19.56 4.57 0.53
C ILE A 60 -20.15 3.23 0.96
N SER A 61 -20.93 2.58 0.07
CA SER A 61 -21.51 1.27 0.37
C SER A 61 -20.42 0.25 0.67
N GLU A 62 -20.67 -0.64 1.64
CA GLU A 62 -19.69 -1.66 2.06
C GLU A 62 -19.21 -2.55 0.90
N SER A 63 -20.05 -2.75 -0.12
CA SER A 63 -19.72 -3.48 -1.34
C SER A 63 -18.72 -2.74 -2.25
N LEU A 64 -18.62 -1.41 -2.13
CA LEU A 64 -17.77 -0.55 -2.95
C LEU A 64 -16.48 -0.12 -2.25
N VAL A 65 -16.44 -0.15 -0.91
CA VAL A 65 -15.25 0.14 -0.09
C VAL A 65 -13.99 -0.64 -0.54
N PRO A 66 -14.06 -1.95 -0.87
CA PRO A 66 -12.90 -2.71 -1.36
C PRO A 66 -12.39 -2.29 -2.74
N ASN A 67 -13.18 -1.55 -3.52
CA ASN A 67 -12.85 -1.17 -4.90
C ASN A 67 -12.50 0.32 -5.03
N PHE A 68 -13.03 1.17 -4.15
CA PHE A 68 -12.92 2.64 -4.26
C PHE A 68 -11.88 3.25 -3.31
N ILE A 69 -11.85 2.82 -2.04
CA ILE A 69 -10.90 3.32 -1.03
C ILE A 69 -9.65 2.44 -1.02
N ASN A 70 -9.86 1.12 -1.01
CA ASN A 70 -8.78 0.16 -1.14
C ASN A 70 -8.55 -0.13 -2.62
N MET A 71 -7.72 0.66 -3.28
CA MET A 71 -7.07 0.20 -4.53
C MET A 71 -6.07 -0.94 -4.23
N LYS A 72 -6.44 -1.93 -3.42
CA LYS A 72 -5.62 -3.05 -2.94
C LYS A 72 -5.49 -4.19 -3.95
N THR A 73 -6.07 -4.10 -5.14
CA THR A 73 -6.14 -5.26 -6.05
C THR A 73 -6.06 -4.94 -7.54
N TYR A 74 -5.13 -4.09 -7.98
CA TYR A 74 -4.60 -4.25 -9.34
C TYR A 74 -3.66 -5.45 -9.49
N PHE A 75 -3.18 -6.03 -8.38
CA PHE A 75 -2.27 -7.18 -8.42
C PHE A 75 -2.97 -8.55 -8.39
N ARG A 76 -4.10 -8.72 -7.67
CA ARG A 76 -4.78 -10.04 -7.64
C ARG A 76 -5.45 -10.43 -8.96
N ARG A 77 -5.90 -9.49 -9.80
CA ARG A 77 -6.51 -9.84 -11.09
C ARG A 77 -5.51 -10.22 -12.17
N ARG A 78 -4.24 -9.80 -12.07
CA ARG A 78 -3.21 -10.15 -13.07
C ARG A 78 -2.62 -11.55 -12.89
N PHE A 79 -2.79 -12.17 -11.72
CA PHE A 79 -2.32 -13.53 -11.44
C PHE A 79 -3.43 -14.59 -11.33
N ALA A 80 -4.70 -14.19 -11.23
CA ALA A 80 -5.83 -15.12 -11.23
C ALA A 80 -6.36 -15.47 -12.64
N MET A 81 -5.89 -14.79 -13.68
CA MET A 81 -6.17 -15.13 -15.08
C MET A 81 -4.86 -15.61 -15.70
N GLY A 82 -4.64 -16.92 -15.69
CA GLY A 82 -3.65 -17.57 -16.52
C GLY A 82 -4.00 -17.34 -17.99
N SER A 83 -3.52 -16.24 -18.56
CA SER A 83 -3.31 -16.11 -19.98
C SER A 83 -1.82 -16.18 -20.22
N VAL A 84 -1.39 -17.39 -20.60
CA VAL A 84 -0.22 -17.62 -21.44
C VAL A 84 -0.14 -16.49 -22.48
N ILE A 85 0.95 -15.75 -22.51
CA ILE A 85 1.32 -14.99 -23.72
C ILE A 85 2.17 -15.97 -24.54
N PRO A 86 1.65 -16.55 -25.63
CA PRO A 86 2.48 -17.29 -26.55
C PRO A 86 3.24 -16.26 -27.40
N GLY A 87 4.57 -16.34 -27.35
CA GLY A 87 5.47 -15.60 -28.24
C GLY A 87 5.66 -14.14 -27.87
N ILE A 88 6.76 -13.87 -27.17
CA ILE A 88 7.90 -13.03 -27.56
C ILE A 88 9.03 -13.35 -26.57
#